data_AF-A0A2G6PEZ7-F1
#
_entry.id   AF-A0A2G6PEZ7-F1
#
_cell.length_a   1.000
_cell.length_b   1.000
_cell.length_c   1.000
_cell.angle_alpha   90.00
_cell.angle_beta   90.00
_cell.angle_gamma   90.00
#
_symmetry.space_group_name_H-M   'P 1'
#
loop_
_entity.id
_entity.type
_entity.pdbx_description
1 polymer ?
#
loop_
_entity_poly.entity_id
_entity_poly.type
_entity_poly.pdbx_seq_one_letter_code
_entity_poly.pdbx_strand_id
1 'polypeptide(L)'
;MNKLDGLWQNILSSTDANAEYTAVEALWKHIANARLQVAINVIEDNGNEIDIMDYTDRSSIKKVAVNLSKGDKENINVWTPIDPENIYILFREK
;
A
#
# COMPACT_ATOMS: atom_id res chain seq x y z
N MET A 1 14.18 -12.62 -16.02
CA MET A 1 13.53 -11.99 -14.86
C MET A 1 12.19 -11.47 -15.31
N ASN A 2 11.08 -11.83 -14.65
CA ASN A 2 9.75 -11.40 -15.07
C ASN A 2 9.65 -9.87 -14.89
N LYS A 3 8.91 -9.16 -15.75
CA LYS A 3 8.76 -7.69 -15.67
C LYS A 3 8.20 -7.25 -14.32
N LEU A 4 7.31 -8.06 -13.73
CA LEU A 4 6.77 -7.87 -12.39
C LEU A 4 7.83 -8.06 -11.30
N ASP A 5 8.73 -9.05 -11.45
CA ASP A 5 9.83 -9.26 -10.50
C ASP A 5 10.74 -8.03 -10.45
N GLY A 6 11.05 -7.43 -11.61
CA GLY A 6 11.86 -6.20 -11.68
C GLY A 6 11.19 -5.02 -11.00
N LEU A 7 9.88 -4.83 -11.20
CA LEU A 7 9.12 -3.78 -10.54
C LEU A 7 9.02 -4.00 -9.02
N TRP A 8 8.84 -5.25 -8.58
CA TRP A 8 8.86 -5.60 -7.16
C TRP A 8 10.21 -5.33 -6.51
N GLN A 9 11.32 -5.66 -7.19
CA GLN A 9 12.66 -5.35 -6.71
C GLN A 9 12.89 -3.85 -6.55
N ASN A 10 12.30 -3.01 -7.40
CA ASN A 10 12.42 -1.55 -7.24
C ASN A 10 11.77 -1.06 -5.95
N ILE A 11 10.63 -1.65 -5.58
CA ILE A 11 9.96 -1.32 -4.31
C ILE A 11 10.85 -1.81 -3.14
N LEU A 12 11.34 -3.05 -3.20
CA LEU A 12 12.29 -3.63 -2.22
C LEU A 12 13.54 -2.78 -1.99
N SER A 13 14.05 -2.12 -3.04
CA SER A 13 15.27 -1.32 -3.01
C SER A 13 15.05 0.15 -2.67
N SER A 14 13.81 0.57 -2.38
CA SER A 14 13.49 1.99 -2.15
C SER A 14 14.09 2.51 -0.84
N THR A 15 14.78 3.65 -0.90
CA THR A 15 15.51 4.23 0.24
C THR A 15 14.69 5.22 1.06
N ASP A 16 13.57 5.69 0.53
CA ASP A 16 12.67 6.65 1.16
C ASP A 16 11.23 6.45 0.68
N ALA A 17 10.30 7.08 1.38
CA ALA A 17 8.87 6.95 1.16
C ALA A 17 8.42 7.42 -0.24
N ASN A 18 9.06 8.45 -0.80
CA ASN A 18 8.69 8.99 -2.11
C ASN A 18 9.18 8.07 -3.25
N ALA A 19 10.36 7.48 -3.09
CA ALA A 19 10.87 6.45 -3.99
C ALA A 19 9.99 5.19 -3.96
N GLU A 20 9.58 4.74 -2.76
CA GLU A 20 8.70 3.58 -2.60
C GLU A 20 7.34 3.81 -3.23
N TYR A 21 6.73 4.99 -2.99
CA TYR A 21 5.50 5.41 -3.65
C TYR A 21 5.57 5.28 -5.17
N THR A 22 6.62 5.86 -5.77
CA THR A 22 6.80 5.87 -7.22
C THR A 22 6.96 4.45 -7.76
N ALA A 23 7.69 3.58 -7.05
CA ALA A 23 7.88 2.19 -7.43
C ALA A 23 6.56 1.38 -7.32
N VAL A 24 5.78 1.62 -6.28
CA VAL A 24 4.45 1.02 -6.06
C VAL A 24 3.48 1.44 -7.17
N GLU A 25 3.40 2.72 -7.53
CA GLU A 25 2.58 3.19 -8.65
C GLU A 25 2.97 2.54 -9.98
N ALA A 26 4.28 2.39 -10.23
CA ALA A 26 4.77 1.73 -11.44
C ALA A 26 4.36 0.25 -11.50
N LEU A 27 4.36 -0.45 -10.36
CA LEU A 27 3.85 -1.80 -10.24
C LEU A 27 2.32 -1.84 -10.46
N TRP A 28 1.55 -0.95 -9.83
CA TRP A 28 0.09 -0.90 -9.94
C TRP A 28 -0.40 -0.74 -11.37
N LYS A 29 0.29 0.09 -12.18
CA LYS A 29 -0.02 0.26 -13.62
C LYS A 29 0.02 -1.04 -14.41
N HIS A 30 0.70 -2.08 -13.91
CA HIS A 30 0.77 -3.38 -14.57
C HIS A 30 -0.16 -4.41 -13.94
N ILE A 31 -0.49 -4.24 -12.66
CA ILE A 31 -1.43 -5.09 -11.94
C ILE A 31 -2.89 -4.81 -12.36
N ALA A 32 -3.22 -3.56 -12.70
CA ALA A 32 -4.56 -3.17 -13.15
C ALA A 32 -5.07 -3.99 -14.36
N ASN A 33 -4.19 -4.40 -15.28
CA ASN A 33 -4.53 -5.24 -16.43
C ASN A 33 -4.90 -6.69 -16.05
N ALA A 34 -4.59 -7.13 -14.83
CA ALA A 34 -4.86 -8.48 -14.33
C ALA A 34 -6.14 -8.60 -13.50
N ARG A 35 -7.01 -7.56 -13.51
CA ARG A 35 -8.18 -7.42 -12.61
C ARG A 35 -7.82 -7.56 -11.13
N LEU A 36 -6.60 -7.18 -10.80
CA LEU A 36 -6.10 -7.09 -9.44
C LEU A 36 -6.14 -5.62 -9.06
N GLN A 37 -6.81 -5.29 -7.97
CA GLN A 37 -6.80 -3.96 -7.38
C GLN A 37 -6.23 -4.07 -5.97
N VAL A 38 -5.48 -3.05 -5.58
CA VAL A 38 -5.10 -2.86 -4.19
C VAL A 38 -5.45 -1.46 -3.76
N ALA A 39 -6.11 -1.36 -2.62
CA ALA A 39 -6.40 -0.12 -1.94
C ALA A 39 -5.76 -0.15 -0.56
N ILE A 40 -5.33 1.02 -0.10
CA ILE A 40 -4.72 1.22 1.20
C ILE A 40 -5.60 2.24 1.91
N ASN A 41 -6.29 1.80 2.95
CA ASN A 41 -7.22 2.64 3.68
C ASN A 41 -6.74 2.85 5.11
N VAL A 42 -6.82 4.07 5.61
CA VAL A 42 -6.71 4.37 7.04
C VAL A 42 -8.03 4.00 7.71
N ILE A 43 -7.95 3.26 8.82
CA ILE A 43 -9.12 3.00 9.67
C ILE A 43 -9.15 4.06 10.77
N GLU A 44 -10.14 4.94 10.71
CA GLU A 44 -10.35 5.97 11.72
C GLU A 44 -10.87 5.38 13.05
N ASP A 45 -10.80 6.18 14.13
CA ASP A 45 -11.28 5.77 15.46
C ASP A 45 -12.81 5.45 15.46
N ASN A 46 -13.57 5.99 14.50
CA ASN A 46 -15.00 5.72 14.30
C ASN A 46 -15.28 4.43 13.48
N GLY A 47 -14.22 3.76 12.98
CA GLY A 47 -14.31 2.56 12.13
C GLY A 47 -14.48 2.82 10.63
N ASN A 48 -14.53 4.08 10.19
CA ASN A 48 -14.58 4.42 8.77
C ASN A 48 -13.22 4.19 8.11
N GLU A 49 -13.29 3.79 6.84
CA GLU A 49 -12.13 3.66 5.97
C GLU A 49 -12.04 4.85 5.02
N ILE A 50 -10.86 5.45 4.95
CA ILE A 50 -10.53 6.54 4.02
C ILE A 50 -9.26 6.17 3.27
N ASP A 51 -9.24 6.41 1.96
CA ASP A 51 -8.04 6.15 1.16
C ASP A 51 -6.87 6.95 1.75
N ILE A 52 -5.73 6.28 1.95
CA ILE A 52 -4.53 6.90 2.51
C ILE A 52 -4.03 8.09 1.70
N MET A 53 -4.37 8.14 0.41
CA MET A 53 -4.06 9.25 -0.49
C MET A 53 -4.86 10.51 -0.16
N ASP A 54 -6.05 10.36 0.41
CA ASP A 54 -6.93 11.44 0.83
C ASP A 54 -6.67 11.87 2.30
N TYR A 55 -5.82 11.14 3.02
CA TYR A 55 -5.48 11.42 4.42
C TYR A 55 -4.33 12.44 4.54
N THR A 56 -4.66 13.66 4.96
CA THR A 56 -3.72 14.80 5.02
C THR A 56 -2.80 14.77 6.24
N ASP A 57 -3.29 14.32 7.40
CA ASP A 57 -2.49 14.19 8.62
C ASP A 57 -2.13 12.72 8.91
N ARG A 58 -1.00 12.27 8.38
CA ARG A 58 -0.55 10.89 8.53
C ARG A 58 0.00 10.56 9.91
N SER A 59 0.39 11.58 10.69
CA SER A 59 0.98 11.39 12.02
C SER A 59 0.01 10.73 13.03
N SER A 60 -1.29 10.81 12.76
CA SER A 60 -2.35 10.29 13.60
C SER A 60 -2.79 8.86 13.27
N ILE A 61 -2.21 8.24 12.23
CA ILE A 61 -2.64 6.94 11.72
C ILE A 61 -2.24 5.82 12.69
N LYS A 62 -3.26 5.13 13.23
CA LYS A 62 -3.08 3.99 14.16
C LYS A 62 -3.34 2.63 13.53
N LYS A 63 -4.15 2.59 12.47
CA LYS A 63 -4.57 1.36 11.80
C LYS A 63 -4.76 1.60 10.31
N VAL A 64 -4.39 0.59 9.54
CA VAL A 64 -4.46 0.61 8.08
C VAL A 64 -5.01 -0.73 7.61
N ALA A 65 -5.87 -0.70 6.60
CA ALA A 65 -6.37 -1.84 5.88
C ALA A 65 -5.75 -1.88 4.48
N VAL A 66 -5.19 -3.03 4.12
CA VAL A 66 -4.73 -3.34 2.77
C VAL A 66 -5.76 -4.27 2.15
N ASN A 67 -6.52 -3.71 1.22
CA ASN A 67 -7.52 -4.44 0.49
C ASN A 67 -6.90 -4.92 -0.83
N LEU A 68 -6.80 -6.24 -0.99
CA LEU A 68 -6.42 -6.89 -2.24
C LEU A 68 -7.64 -7.53 -2.88
N SER A 69 -8.08 -7.02 -4.02
CA SER A 69 -9.19 -7.58 -4.78
C SER A 69 -8.71 -8.22 -6.09
N LYS A 70 -9.30 -9.36 -6.46
CA LYS A 70 -9.09 -10.05 -7.73
C LYS A 70 -10.42 -10.50 -8.31
N GLY A 71 -10.99 -9.71 -9.21
CA GLY A 71 -12.40 -9.88 -9.62
C GLY A 71 -13.32 -9.66 -8.42
N ASP A 72 -14.23 -10.60 -8.15
CA ASP A 72 -15.19 -10.50 -7.03
C ASP A 72 -14.62 -11.01 -5.69
N LYS A 73 -13.36 -11.45 -5.66
CA LYS A 73 -12.70 -11.91 -4.43
C LYS A 73 -11.95 -10.76 -3.81
N GLU A 74 -12.19 -10.53 -2.53
CA GLU A 74 -11.54 -9.51 -1.72
C GLU A 74 -10.81 -10.16 -0.55
N ASN A 75 -9.61 -9.66 -0.25
CA ASN A 75 -8.84 -10.06 0.92
C ASN A 75 -8.35 -8.79 1.61
N ILE A 76 -8.84 -8.57 2.83
CA ILE A 76 -8.51 -7.40 3.64
C ILE A 76 -7.54 -7.84 4.73
N ASN A 77 -6.36 -7.23 4.75
CA ASN A 77 -5.40 -7.38 5.83
C ASN A 77 -5.33 -6.08 6.63
N VAL A 78 -5.57 -6.16 7.93
CA VAL A 78 -5.52 -5.02 8.84
C VAL A 78 -4.24 -5.08 9.66
N TRP A 79 -3.53 -3.96 9.76
CA TRP A 79 -2.36 -3.83 10.62
C TRP A 79 -2.25 -2.45 11.26
N THR A 80 -1.31 -2.31 12.19
CA THR A 80 -0.92 -1.04 12.81
C THR A 80 0.48 -0.67 12.34
N PRO A 81 0.68 0.47 11.64
CA PRO A 81 2.01 0.93 11.25
C PRO A 81 2.87 1.20 12.49
N ILE A 82 4.13 0.76 12.47
CA ILE A 82 5.10 1.12 13.51
C ILE A 82 5.48 2.60 13.42
N ASP A 83 5.61 3.10 12.19
CA ASP A 83 5.84 4.50 11.87
C ASP A 83 4.65 5.04 11.05
N PRO A 84 3.79 5.89 11.65
CA PRO A 84 2.66 6.51 10.96
C PRO A 84 3.07 7.43 9.80
N GLU A 85 4.32 7.87 9.71
CA GLU A 85 4.79 8.66 8.56
C GLU A 85 5.28 7.79 7.40
N ASN A 86 5.58 6.51 7.66
CA ASN A 86 6.13 5.58 6.69
C ASN A 86 5.19 4.39 6.44
N ILE A 87 3.99 4.69 5.96
CA ILE A 87 2.90 3.72 5.75
C ILE A 87 3.05 2.99 4.40
N TYR A 88 4.17 3.15 3.70
CA TYR A 88 4.40 2.32 2.53
C TYR A 88 4.65 0.87 2.95
N ILE A 89 3.86 0.03 2.29
CA ILE A 89 3.28 -1.20 2.82
C ILE A 89 4.22 -2.38 2.74
N LEU A 90 5.35 -2.26 2.05
CA LEU A 90 6.04 -3.44 1.61
C LEU A 90 7.42 -3.66 2.24
N PHE A 91 8.15 -2.63 2.71
CA PHE A 91 9.60 -2.84 2.93
C PHE A 91 10.28 -2.30 4.18
N ARG A 92 9.61 -2.12 5.32
CA ARG A 92 10.34 -1.80 6.57
C ARG A 92 9.94 -2.58 7.81
N GLU A 93 9.64 -3.86 7.68
CA GLU A 93 9.77 -4.77 8.82
C GLU A 93 10.99 -5.70 8.60
N LYS A 94 12.13 -5.26 9.14
CA LYS A 94 13.07 -6.14 9.84
C LYS A 94 13.10 -5.72 11.29
#